data_AF-A0A3R7E6N4-F1
#
_entry.id   AF-A0A3R7E6N4-F1
#
_cell.length_a   1.000
_cell.length_b   1.000
_cell.length_c   1.000
_cell.angle_alpha   90.00
_cell.angle_beta   90.00
_cell.angle_gamma   90.00
#
_symmetry.space_group_name_H-M   'P 1'
#
loop_
_entity.id
_entity.type
_entity.pdbx_description
1 polymer ?
#
loop_
_entity_poly.entity_id
_entity_poly.type
_entity_poly.pdbx_seq_one_letter_code
_entity_poly.pdbx_strand_id
1 'polypeptide(L)'
;MFDEHGHWIVIQQGMNDELGNARRYHWPMERSSLIVEPHSAILCNTRLKSALDMTSKRSDGNRRACVDIVREGPRRLRRLIAEAPGPQTTLERWIGGEAPRHLIMPRSINWEALRRAYEFQPRDYEELISIRGVGPSTVRGLALVAELIYGEEASWRDPVKYSFAFGGKDGVPFPVERRAMDEAIHILREGIGEARLGREEKLRAIERLRRCIPPSMRDRVRP
;
A
#
# COMPACT_ATOMS: atom_id res chain seq x y z
N MET A 1 -5.67 -20.18 -0.38
CA MET A 1 -7.12 -20.48 -0.31
C MET A 1 -7.57 -20.82 -1.71
N PHE A 2 -8.37 -21.87 -1.88
CA PHE A 2 -8.85 -22.33 -3.19
C PHE A 2 -10.36 -22.11 -3.28
N ASP A 3 -10.87 -21.77 -4.46
CA ASP A 3 -12.30 -21.82 -4.75
C ASP A 3 -12.69 -23.15 -5.43
N GLU A 4 -13.99 -23.36 -5.64
CA GLU A 4 -14.55 -24.54 -6.29
C GLU A 4 -14.18 -24.68 -7.78
N HIS A 5 -13.61 -23.62 -8.37
CA HIS A 5 -13.15 -23.58 -9.76
C HIS A 5 -11.63 -23.78 -9.89
N GLY A 6 -10.93 -24.01 -8.77
CA GLY A 6 -9.48 -24.22 -8.74
C GLY A 6 -8.66 -22.93 -8.75
N HIS A 7 -9.28 -21.75 -8.68
CA HIS A 7 -8.54 -20.51 -8.48
C HIS A 7 -8.01 -20.45 -7.06
N TRP A 8 -6.85 -19.82 -6.89
CA TRP A 8 -6.28 -19.64 -5.57
C TRP A 8 -5.69 -18.26 -5.35
N ILE A 9 -5.61 -17.91 -4.08
CA ILE A 9 -5.01 -16.67 -3.60
C ILE A 9 -4.08 -16.97 -2.43
N VAL A 10 -2.93 -16.29 -2.43
CA VAL A 10 -2.02 -16.28 -1.28
C VAL A 10 -2.38 -15.10 -0.39
N ILE A 11 -2.62 -15.39 0.89
CA ILE A 11 -2.84 -14.36 1.90
C ILE A 11 -1.61 -14.34 2.79
N GLN A 12 -0.85 -13.25 2.71
CA GLN A 12 0.30 -13.03 3.58
C GLN A 12 -0.11 -12.10 4.73
N GLN A 13 0.34 -12.40 5.94
CA GLN A 13 0.04 -11.61 7.13
C GLN A 13 1.30 -10.88 7.62
N GLY A 14 1.20 -9.56 7.77
CA GLY A 14 2.21 -8.73 8.43
C GLY A 14 1.68 -8.20 9.75
N MET A 15 2.38 -8.49 10.85
CA MET A 15 2.02 -8.04 12.20
C MET A 15 2.65 -6.67 12.48
N ASN A 16 1.92 -5.81 13.17
CA ASN A 16 2.44 -4.59 13.79
C ASN A 16 2.13 -4.66 15.28
N ASP A 17 3.16 -4.95 16.07
CA ASP A 17 3.03 -5.18 17.51
C ASP A 17 2.71 -3.89 18.27
N GLU A 18 3.25 -2.74 17.82
CA GLU A 18 3.00 -1.42 18.43
C GLU A 18 1.52 -1.03 18.38
N LEU A 19 0.85 -1.34 17.28
CA LEU A 19 -0.57 -1.04 17.07
C LEU A 19 -1.48 -2.24 17.37
N GLY A 20 -0.93 -3.37 17.81
CA GLY A 20 -1.67 -4.60 18.08
C GLY A 20 -2.51 -5.08 16.88
N ASN A 21 -2.05 -4.83 15.65
CA ASN A 21 -2.85 -5.10 14.45
C ASN A 21 -2.09 -5.91 13.40
N ALA A 22 -2.84 -6.70 12.63
CA ALA A 22 -2.34 -7.41 11.46
C ALA A 22 -2.82 -6.77 10.15
N ARG A 23 -1.92 -6.62 9.17
CA ARG A 23 -2.24 -6.34 7.76
C ARG A 23 -2.26 -7.64 6.97
N ARG A 24 -3.29 -7.85 6.15
CA ARG A 24 -3.39 -9.00 5.24
C ARG A 24 -3.20 -8.57 3.80
N TYR A 25 -2.21 -9.13 3.14
CA TYR A 25 -1.85 -8.86 1.76
C TYR A 25 -2.41 -9.98 0.88
N HIS A 26 -3.29 -9.62 -0.05
CA HIS A 26 -3.97 -10.55 -0.94
C HIS A 26 -3.23 -10.58 -2.28
N TRP A 27 -2.57 -11.70 -2.55
CA TRP A 27 -1.76 -11.93 -3.74
C TRP A 27 -2.53 -12.79 -4.74
N PRO A 28 -3.13 -12.18 -5.79
CA PRO A 28 -3.85 -12.91 -6.81
C PRO A 28 -2.90 -13.82 -7.61
N MET A 29 -3.47 -14.89 -8.18
CA MET A 29 -2.76 -15.82 -9.05
C MET A 29 -2.24 -15.11 -10.31
N GLU A 30 -3.14 -14.43 -11.02
CA GLU A 30 -2.80 -13.63 -12.19
C GLU A 30 -2.42 -12.21 -11.76
N ARG A 31 -1.17 -11.84 -12.00
CA ARG A 31 -0.66 -10.49 -11.76
C ARG A 31 0.32 -10.11 -12.85
N SER A 32 0.25 -8.85 -13.26
CA SER A 32 1.14 -8.29 -14.28
C SER A 32 2.52 -7.92 -13.74
N SER A 33 2.67 -7.76 -12.42
CA SER A 33 3.94 -7.39 -11.78
C SER A 33 4.01 -7.95 -10.35
N LEU A 34 5.22 -8.24 -9.89
CA LEU A 34 5.53 -8.54 -8.49
C LEU A 34 5.87 -7.28 -7.68
N ILE A 35 6.17 -6.17 -8.37
CA ILE A 35 6.67 -4.94 -7.78
C ILE A 35 5.60 -3.85 -7.77
N VAL A 36 4.95 -3.65 -8.92
CA VAL A 36 4.01 -2.54 -9.11
C VAL A 36 2.60 -2.99 -8.85
N GLU A 37 2.00 -2.47 -7.78
CA GLU A 37 0.63 -2.76 -7.33
C GLU A 37 0.27 -4.26 -7.41
N PRO A 38 1.09 -5.17 -6.84
CA PRO A 38 0.93 -6.62 -7.05
C PRO A 38 -0.27 -7.21 -6.29
N HIS A 39 -0.81 -6.46 -5.32
CA HIS A 39 -1.88 -6.90 -4.44
C HIS A 39 -3.25 -6.50 -4.99
N SER A 40 -4.21 -7.43 -4.99
CA SER A 40 -5.60 -7.11 -5.28
C SER A 40 -6.26 -6.35 -4.12
N ALA A 41 -5.86 -6.66 -2.89
CA ALA A 41 -6.27 -5.97 -1.68
C ALA A 41 -5.19 -6.04 -0.58
N ILE A 42 -5.15 -4.99 0.25
CA ILE A 42 -4.39 -4.97 1.51
C ILE A 42 -5.39 -4.59 2.60
N LEU A 43 -5.70 -5.52 3.50
CA LEU A 43 -6.76 -5.37 4.48
C LEU A 43 -6.21 -5.08 5.87
N CYS A 44 -6.70 -4.04 6.52
CA CYS A 44 -6.43 -3.71 7.92
C CYS A 44 -7.51 -2.80 8.50
N ASN A 45 -7.77 -2.93 9.81
CA ASN A 45 -8.69 -2.05 10.55
C ASN A 45 -8.15 -0.62 10.67
N THR A 46 -6.82 -0.46 10.60
CA THR A 46 -6.15 0.81 10.82
C THR A 46 -5.46 1.26 9.54
N ARG A 47 -5.70 2.52 9.17
CA ARG A 47 -4.98 3.21 8.11
C ARG A 47 -4.00 4.19 8.74
N LEU A 48 -2.74 4.10 8.36
CA LEU A 48 -1.69 5.01 8.79
C LEU A 48 -1.83 6.35 8.08
N LYS A 49 -1.51 7.43 8.78
CA LYS A 49 -1.47 8.79 8.21
C LYS A 49 -0.40 8.91 7.13
N SER A 50 0.73 8.22 7.31
CA SER A 50 1.84 8.18 6.37
C SER A 50 2.45 6.77 6.39
N ALA A 51 2.52 6.12 5.22
CA ALA A 51 3.12 4.82 5.05
C ALA A 51 3.85 4.77 3.70
N LEU A 52 5.14 4.44 3.73
CA LEU A 52 5.95 4.28 2.53
C LEU A 52 5.42 3.10 1.70
N ASP A 53 4.95 3.40 0.50
CA ASP A 53 4.44 2.43 -0.48
C ASP A 53 5.32 2.44 -1.74
N MET A 54 6.34 1.59 -1.73
CA MET A 54 7.21 1.37 -2.89
C MET A 54 6.54 0.56 -4.00
N THR A 55 5.34 0.00 -3.77
CA THR A 55 4.59 -0.73 -4.80
C THR A 55 3.71 0.19 -5.65
N SER A 56 3.43 1.41 -5.17
CA SER A 56 2.63 2.38 -5.92
C SER A 56 3.27 2.72 -7.27
N LYS A 57 2.43 2.90 -8.30
CA LYS A 57 2.88 3.46 -9.59
C LYS A 57 3.54 4.82 -9.46
N ARG A 58 3.16 5.61 -8.45
CA ARG A 58 3.77 6.93 -8.19
C ARG A 58 5.24 6.84 -7.77
N SER A 59 5.64 5.71 -7.18
CA SER A 59 7.01 5.49 -6.69
C SER A 59 7.96 4.97 -7.79
N ASP A 60 7.60 5.07 -9.08
CA ASP A 60 8.41 4.49 -10.16
C ASP A 60 9.78 5.15 -10.32
N GLY A 61 9.82 6.48 -10.37
CA GLY A 61 11.07 7.23 -10.40
C GLY A 61 11.92 6.96 -9.16
N ASN A 62 11.29 6.93 -7.97
CA ASN A 62 11.98 6.60 -6.72
C ASN A 62 12.60 5.19 -6.74
N ARG A 63 11.90 4.17 -7.28
CA ARG A 63 12.45 2.81 -7.45
C ARG A 63 13.68 2.80 -8.36
N ARG A 64 13.65 3.54 -9.48
CA ARG A 64 14.81 3.64 -10.39
C ARG A 64 15.98 4.34 -9.71
N ALA A 65 15.73 5.46 -9.05
CA ALA A 65 16.74 6.17 -8.28
C ALA A 65 17.36 5.29 -7.18
N CYS A 66 16.58 4.46 -6.49
CA CYS A 66 17.12 3.50 -5.52
C CYS A 66 18.15 2.54 -6.15
N VAL A 67 17.89 2.05 -7.37
CA VAL A 67 18.81 1.16 -8.10
C VAL A 67 20.08 1.93 -8.46
N ASP A 68 19.95 3.14 -8.99
CA ASP A 68 21.09 3.97 -9.39
C ASP A 68 21.97 4.34 -8.18
N ILE A 69 21.36 4.76 -7.06
CA ILE A 69 22.07 5.04 -5.79
C ILE A 69 22.89 3.83 -5.34
N VAL A 70 22.34 2.61 -5.45
CA VAL A 70 23.05 1.39 -5.06
C VAL A 70 24.21 1.10 -6.01
N ARG A 71 24.03 1.32 -7.31
CA ARG A 71 25.08 1.15 -8.33
C ARG A 71 26.23 2.16 -8.20
N GLU A 72 26.00 3.31 -7.58
CA GLU A 72 27.05 4.29 -7.27
C GLU A 72 27.92 3.90 -6.06
N GLY A 73 27.42 2.99 -5.23
CA GLY A 73 28.16 2.35 -4.15
C GLY A 73 27.91 2.91 -2.74
N PRO A 74 28.17 2.09 -1.71
CA PRO A 74 27.76 2.37 -0.33
C PRO A 74 28.45 3.59 0.30
N ARG A 75 29.64 3.97 -0.19
CA ARG A 75 30.34 5.17 0.27
C ARG A 75 29.59 6.44 -0.10
N ARG A 76 29.05 6.51 -1.31
CA ARG A 76 28.25 7.65 -1.75
C ARG A 76 26.97 7.73 -0.92
N LEU A 77 26.25 6.63 -0.74
CA LEU A 77 25.07 6.61 0.12
C LEU A 77 25.39 7.08 1.56
N ARG A 78 26.48 6.62 2.19
CA ARG A 78 26.89 7.11 3.52
C ARG A 78 27.03 8.64 3.56
N ARG A 79 27.68 9.19 2.55
CA ARG A 79 27.87 10.64 2.42
C ARG A 79 26.54 11.37 2.26
N LEU A 80 25.69 10.88 1.36
CA LEU A 80 24.34 11.42 1.11
C LEU A 80 23.47 11.41 2.38
N ILE A 81 23.56 10.35 3.20
CA ILE A 81 22.84 10.26 4.47
C ILE A 81 23.40 11.22 5.53
N ALA A 82 24.71 11.45 5.54
CA ALA A 82 25.34 12.42 6.44
C ALA A 82 25.05 13.88 6.02
N GLU A 83 24.89 14.13 4.72
CA GLU A 83 24.51 15.42 4.14
C GLU A 83 23.00 15.68 4.21
N ALA A 84 22.19 14.63 4.40
CA ALA A 84 20.75 14.77 4.56
C ALA A 84 20.43 15.68 5.76
N PRO A 85 19.47 16.62 5.63
CA PRO A 85 19.12 17.51 6.71
C PRO A 85 18.74 16.70 7.95
N GLY A 86 19.39 16.99 9.08
CA GLY A 86 19.01 16.44 10.38
C GLY A 86 17.63 16.95 10.84
N PRO A 87 17.29 16.87 12.14
CA PRO A 87 16.04 17.42 12.67
C PRO A 87 15.91 18.97 12.56
N GLN A 88 16.85 19.62 11.87
CA GLN A 88 16.90 21.05 11.67
C GLN A 88 15.78 21.48 10.71
N THR A 89 15.01 22.48 11.12
CA THR A 89 13.94 23.06 10.29
C THR A 89 14.52 23.71 9.05
N THR A 90 13.98 23.39 7.88
CA THR A 90 14.43 23.99 6.62
C THR A 90 14.07 25.47 6.57
N LEU A 91 14.82 26.23 5.75
CA LEU A 91 14.52 27.64 5.47
C LEU A 91 13.10 27.83 4.92
N GLU A 92 12.56 26.86 4.18
CA GLU A 92 11.17 26.94 3.70
C GLU A 92 10.17 27.03 4.86
N ARG A 93 10.38 26.27 5.95
CA ARG A 93 9.54 26.33 7.15
C ARG A 93 9.64 27.69 7.85
N TRP A 94 10.82 28.33 7.81
CA TRP A 94 11.01 29.68 8.37
C TRP A 94 10.31 30.76 7.54
N ILE A 95 10.27 30.60 6.20
CA ILE A 95 9.63 31.54 5.27
C ILE A 95 8.09 31.34 5.21
N GLY A 96 7.54 30.37 5.94
CA GLY A 96 6.11 30.09 5.98
C GLY A 96 5.62 29.18 4.85
N GLY A 97 6.53 28.52 4.14
CA GLY A 97 6.19 27.43 3.22
C GLY A 97 5.75 26.16 3.96
N GLU A 98 5.10 25.24 3.24
CA GLU A 98 4.84 23.91 3.80
C GLU A 98 6.17 23.25 4.17
N ALA A 99 6.31 22.88 5.44
CA ALA A 99 7.51 22.19 5.89
C ALA A 99 7.63 20.86 5.11
N PRO A 100 8.81 20.54 4.53
CA PRO A 100 9.01 19.23 3.93
C PRO A 100 8.69 18.15 4.96
N ARG A 101 8.08 17.05 4.49
CA ARG A 101 7.73 15.93 5.36
C ARG A 101 8.95 15.56 6.20
N HIS A 102 8.79 15.42 7.51
CA HIS A 102 9.90 15.05 8.38
C HIS A 102 10.25 13.59 8.12
N LEU A 103 11.17 13.38 7.18
CA LEU A 103 11.63 12.07 6.75
C LEU A 103 12.68 11.58 7.75
N ILE A 104 12.27 10.69 8.66
CA ILE A 104 13.18 10.14 9.66
C ILE A 104 14.04 9.07 9.00
N MET A 105 15.34 9.38 8.85
CA MET A 105 16.31 8.42 8.33
C MET A 105 16.40 7.18 9.23
N PRO A 106 16.42 5.97 8.66
CA PRO A 106 16.54 4.75 9.45
C PRO A 106 17.88 4.70 10.18
N ARG A 107 17.84 4.37 11.48
CA ARG A 107 19.03 4.27 12.33
C ARG A 107 19.93 3.07 11.99
N SER A 108 19.38 2.04 11.34
CA SER A 108 20.10 0.80 11.00
C SER A 108 19.93 0.46 9.52
N ILE A 109 20.96 0.77 8.72
CA ILE A 109 21.07 0.33 7.33
C ILE A 109 22.07 -0.82 7.28
N ASN A 110 21.73 -1.89 6.56
CA ASN A 110 22.63 -3.02 6.38
C ASN A 110 23.69 -2.69 5.31
N TRP A 111 24.82 -2.15 5.75
CA TRP A 111 25.93 -1.76 4.87
C TRP A 111 26.55 -2.93 4.11
N GLU A 112 26.53 -4.14 4.67
CA GLU A 112 27.05 -5.33 4.03
C GLU A 112 26.14 -5.77 2.87
N ALA A 113 24.82 -5.70 3.07
CA ALA A 113 23.85 -5.94 2.01
C ALA A 113 23.98 -4.93 0.87
N LEU A 114 24.19 -3.64 1.18
CA LEU A 114 24.44 -2.61 0.17
C LEU A 114 25.75 -2.83 -0.58
N ARG A 115 26.80 -3.29 0.10
CA ARG A 115 28.06 -3.66 -0.57
C ARG A 115 27.83 -4.82 -1.55
N ARG A 116 27.13 -5.88 -1.13
CA ARG A 116 26.76 -6.98 -2.03
C ARG A 116 25.90 -6.50 -3.20
N ALA A 117 24.97 -5.59 -2.95
CA ALA A 117 24.13 -5.03 -4.00
C ALA A 117 24.94 -4.20 -5.00
N TYR A 118 25.91 -3.42 -4.52
CA TYR A 118 26.85 -2.72 -5.39
C TYR A 118 27.74 -3.67 -6.19
N GLU A 119 28.25 -4.75 -5.58
CA GLU A 119 29.04 -5.76 -6.31
C GLU A 119 28.20 -6.50 -7.36
N PHE A 120 26.92 -6.77 -7.06
CA PHE A 120 25.98 -7.44 -7.96
C PHE A 120 25.51 -6.57 -9.13
N GLN A 121 25.45 -5.23 -8.94
CA GLN A 121 24.95 -4.26 -9.94
C GLN A 121 23.54 -4.61 -10.45
N PRO A 122 22.49 -4.53 -9.60
CA PRO A 122 21.13 -4.93 -9.98
C PRO A 122 20.63 -4.13 -11.18
N ARG A 123 19.97 -4.80 -12.13
CA ARG A 123 19.41 -4.23 -13.37
C ARG A 123 18.19 -3.37 -13.09
N ASP A 124 17.37 -3.79 -12.14
CA ASP A 124 16.11 -3.18 -11.76
C ASP A 124 15.84 -3.30 -10.26
N TYR A 125 14.68 -2.79 -9.84
CA TYR A 125 14.28 -2.77 -8.45
C TYR A 125 13.92 -4.17 -7.91
N GLU A 126 13.45 -5.07 -8.78
CA GLU A 126 13.12 -6.45 -8.39
C GLU A 126 14.38 -7.22 -8.00
N GLU A 127 15.43 -7.12 -8.82
CA GLU A 127 16.73 -7.67 -8.49
C GLU A 127 17.31 -7.06 -7.22
N LEU A 128 17.21 -5.74 -7.03
CA LEU A 128 17.70 -5.06 -5.84
C LEU A 128 17.07 -5.62 -4.54
N ILE A 129 15.75 -5.73 -4.48
CA ILE A 129 15.07 -6.23 -3.27
C ILE A 129 15.23 -7.74 -3.07
N SER A 130 15.60 -8.47 -4.12
CA SER A 130 15.88 -9.91 -4.04
C SER A 130 17.21 -10.22 -3.36
N ILE A 131 18.07 -9.22 -3.16
CA ILE A 131 19.37 -9.38 -2.53
C ILE A 131 19.21 -9.60 -1.03
N ARG A 132 19.74 -10.73 -0.53
CA ARG A 132 19.69 -11.07 0.89
C ARG A 132 20.28 -9.95 1.75
N GLY A 133 19.46 -9.45 2.67
CA GLY A 133 19.81 -8.37 3.61
C GLY A 133 19.30 -6.99 3.21
N VAL A 134 18.77 -6.83 1.99
CA VAL A 134 17.99 -5.63 1.59
C VAL A 134 16.60 -5.73 2.21
N GLY A 135 16.50 -5.25 3.45
CA GLY A 135 15.26 -5.26 4.22
C GLY A 135 14.53 -3.90 4.26
N PRO A 136 13.42 -3.81 5.01
CA PRO A 136 12.59 -2.60 5.11
C PRO A 136 13.37 -1.34 5.49
N SER A 137 14.33 -1.44 6.41
CA SER A 137 15.16 -0.30 6.81
C SER A 137 16.06 0.20 5.68
N THR A 138 16.60 -0.71 4.86
CA THR A 138 17.46 -0.35 3.72
C THR A 138 16.64 0.26 2.60
N VAL A 139 15.49 -0.34 2.26
CA VAL A 139 14.53 0.21 1.30
C VAL A 139 14.06 1.59 1.71
N ARG A 140 13.69 1.78 2.99
CA ARG A 140 13.32 3.09 3.52
C ARG A 140 14.47 4.08 3.36
N GLY A 141 15.69 3.72 3.74
CA GLY A 141 16.84 4.61 3.61
C GLY A 141 17.09 5.06 2.18
N LEU A 142 17.06 4.13 1.22
CA LEU A 142 17.22 4.44 -0.20
C LEU A 142 16.09 5.34 -0.73
N ALA A 143 14.84 5.03 -0.40
CA ALA A 143 13.69 5.82 -0.84
C ALA A 143 13.76 7.26 -0.31
N LEU A 144 14.20 7.45 0.93
CA LEU A 144 14.39 8.78 1.52
C LEU A 144 15.50 9.57 0.83
N VAL A 145 16.64 8.92 0.52
CA VAL A 145 17.73 9.58 -0.20
C VAL A 145 17.32 9.94 -1.63
N ALA A 146 16.59 9.05 -2.31
CA ALA A 146 16.03 9.33 -3.63
C ALA A 146 15.09 10.55 -3.62
N GLU A 147 14.21 10.64 -2.62
CA GLU A 147 13.29 11.77 -2.47
C GLU A 147 14.03 13.08 -2.13
N LEU A 148 14.96 13.06 -1.17
CA LEU A 148 15.65 14.25 -0.69
C LEU A 148 16.69 14.81 -1.66
N ILE A 149 17.42 13.95 -2.37
CA ILE A 149 18.61 14.35 -3.15
C ILE A 149 18.33 14.35 -4.64
N TYR A 150 17.55 13.37 -5.11
CA TYR A 150 17.24 13.22 -6.53
C TYR A 150 15.87 13.80 -6.89
N GLY A 151 15.07 14.23 -5.89
CA GLY A 151 13.73 14.79 -6.11
C GLY A 151 12.70 13.76 -6.58
N GLU A 152 13.01 12.47 -6.48
CA GLU A 152 12.15 11.39 -6.94
C GLU A 152 11.25 10.94 -5.79
N GLU A 153 10.01 11.44 -5.76
CA GLU A 153 9.07 11.20 -4.65
C GLU A 153 8.61 9.74 -4.54
N ALA A 154 8.54 9.23 -3.31
CA ALA A 154 7.85 7.98 -3.02
C ALA A 154 6.37 8.24 -2.63
N SER A 155 5.50 7.27 -2.89
CA SER A 155 4.15 7.30 -2.31
C SER A 155 4.22 7.08 -0.81
N TRP A 156 3.68 8.03 -0.04
CA TRP A 156 3.46 7.91 1.41
C TRP A 156 1.99 7.64 1.77
N ARG A 157 1.17 7.36 0.76
CA ARG A 157 -0.23 7.02 0.96
C ARG A 157 -0.33 5.56 1.37
N ASP A 158 -0.93 5.30 2.53
CA ASP A 158 -1.20 3.94 2.96
C ASP A 158 -2.15 3.22 1.97
N PRO A 159 -1.72 2.10 1.35
CA PRO A 159 -2.50 1.37 0.35
C PRO A 159 -3.58 0.46 0.97
N VAL A 160 -3.68 0.41 2.31
CA VAL A 160 -4.73 -0.32 3.03
C VAL A 160 -6.12 0.08 2.53
N LYS A 161 -6.91 -0.94 2.20
CA LYS A 161 -8.36 -0.90 2.05
C LYS A 161 -8.96 -1.38 3.38
N TYR A 162 -9.96 -0.68 3.90
CA TYR A 162 -10.57 -1.02 5.20
C TYR A 162 -11.10 -2.46 5.21
N SER A 163 -10.81 -3.18 6.28
CA SER A 163 -11.26 -4.56 6.45
C SER A 163 -12.70 -4.61 6.95
N PHE A 164 -13.56 -5.22 6.13
CA PHE A 164 -14.88 -5.77 6.45
C PHE A 164 -15.81 -4.84 7.26
N ALA A 165 -16.74 -4.17 6.56
CA ALA A 165 -17.82 -3.43 7.21
C ALA A 165 -18.75 -4.30 8.07
N PHE A 166 -18.77 -5.63 7.87
CA PHE A 166 -19.74 -6.55 8.48
C PHE A 166 -19.11 -7.86 9.01
N GLY A 167 -17.81 -7.86 9.36
CA GLY A 167 -17.11 -9.09 9.79
C GLY A 167 -15.95 -8.83 10.74
N GLY A 168 -15.78 -9.73 11.72
CA GLY A 168 -14.73 -9.64 12.75
C GLY A 168 -13.34 -10.06 12.27
N LYS A 169 -12.31 -9.41 12.82
CA LYS A 169 -10.89 -9.73 12.59
C LYS A 169 -10.37 -10.81 13.54
N ASP A 170 -11.13 -11.14 14.58
CA ASP A 170 -10.66 -11.83 15.79
C ASP A 170 -10.55 -13.35 15.65
N GLY A 171 -10.40 -13.87 14.43
CA GLY A 171 -10.15 -15.30 14.19
C GLY A 171 -11.36 -16.20 14.46
N VAL A 172 -12.48 -15.66 14.94
CA VAL A 172 -13.76 -16.35 15.04
C VAL A 172 -14.59 -16.02 13.80
N PRO A 173 -15.01 -16.99 12.98
CA PRO A 173 -15.96 -16.77 11.91
C PRO A 173 -17.26 -16.22 12.50
N PHE A 174 -17.43 -14.90 12.47
CA PHE A 174 -18.70 -14.28 12.83
C PHE A 174 -19.62 -14.41 11.61
N PRO A 175 -20.84 -14.96 11.76
CA PRO A 175 -21.79 -14.97 10.66
C PRO A 175 -22.03 -13.53 10.19
N VAL A 176 -21.97 -13.32 8.88
CA VAL A 176 -22.22 -12.00 8.27
C VAL A 176 -23.52 -11.44 8.82
N GLU A 177 -23.47 -10.25 9.42
CA GLU A 177 -24.65 -9.60 9.94
C GLU A 177 -25.51 -9.07 8.79
N ARG A 178 -26.34 -9.97 8.25
CA ARG A 178 -27.16 -9.70 7.05
C ARG A 178 -28.04 -8.46 7.21
N ARG A 179 -28.54 -8.22 8.43
CA ARG A 179 -29.37 -7.04 8.74
C ARG A 179 -28.62 -5.74 8.54
N ALA A 180 -27.41 -5.63 9.09
CA ALA A 180 -26.56 -4.45 8.91
C ALA A 180 -26.18 -4.24 7.44
N MET A 181 -25.98 -5.34 6.70
CA MET A 181 -25.71 -5.28 5.26
C MET A 181 -26.94 -4.80 4.46
N ASP A 182 -28.14 -5.31 4.77
CA ASP A 182 -29.40 -4.88 4.16
C ASP A 182 -29.69 -3.40 4.46
N GLU A 183 -29.43 -2.96 5.68
CA GLU A 183 -29.58 -1.56 6.11
C GLU A 183 -28.61 -0.64 5.36
N ALA A 184 -27.34 -1.02 5.24
CA ALA A 184 -26.37 -0.25 4.46
C ALA A 184 -26.75 -0.18 2.98
N ILE A 185 -27.25 -1.28 2.39
CA ILE A 185 -27.76 -1.29 1.01
C ILE A 185 -28.95 -0.33 0.87
N HIS A 186 -29.85 -0.31 1.85
CA HIS A 186 -31.01 0.59 1.86
C HIS A 186 -30.58 2.05 1.92
N ILE A 187 -29.71 2.41 2.87
CA ILE A 187 -29.17 3.77 3.01
C ILE A 187 -28.47 4.22 1.72
N LEU A 188 -27.65 3.37 1.10
CA LEU A 188 -26.99 3.69 -0.16
C LEU A 188 -27.98 3.88 -1.31
N ARG A 189 -29.04 3.06 -1.37
CA ARG A 189 -30.09 3.17 -2.38
C ARG A 189 -30.88 4.47 -2.23
N GLU A 190 -31.28 4.82 -1.00
CA GLU A 190 -31.96 6.08 -0.71
C GLU A 190 -31.05 7.27 -1.02
N GLY A 191 -29.78 7.22 -0.61
CA GLY A 191 -28.80 8.26 -0.91
C GLY A 191 -28.63 8.50 -2.42
N ILE A 192 -28.61 7.45 -3.25
CA ILE A 192 -28.59 7.59 -4.72
C ILE A 192 -29.91 8.18 -5.25
N GLY A 193 -31.04 7.81 -4.65
CA GLY A 193 -32.35 8.35 -4.97
C GLY A 193 -32.44 9.86 -4.75
N GLU A 194 -31.99 10.32 -3.59
CA GLU A 194 -32.03 11.73 -3.16
C GLU A 194 -30.89 12.58 -3.73
N ALA A 195 -29.80 11.97 -4.22
CA ALA A 195 -28.68 12.71 -4.78
C ALA A 195 -29.11 13.60 -5.96
N ARG A 196 -28.56 14.82 -6.05
CA ARG A 196 -28.77 15.74 -7.19
C ARG A 196 -27.91 15.33 -8.39
N LEU A 197 -28.19 14.15 -8.94
CA LEU A 197 -27.52 13.56 -10.10
C LEU A 197 -28.46 13.51 -11.31
N GLY A 198 -27.89 13.51 -12.52
CA GLY A 198 -28.65 13.28 -13.75
C GLY A 198 -29.27 11.88 -13.78
N ARG A 199 -30.36 11.71 -14.53
CA ARG A 199 -31.10 10.42 -14.62
C ARG A 199 -30.19 9.24 -15.03
N GLU A 200 -29.31 9.46 -16.00
CA GLU A 200 -28.36 8.42 -16.44
C GLU A 200 -27.32 8.07 -15.38
N GLU A 201 -26.81 9.06 -14.64
CA GLU A 201 -25.83 8.83 -13.57
C GLU A 201 -26.45 8.05 -12.40
N LYS A 202 -27.69 8.37 -12.04
CA LYS A 202 -28.45 7.60 -11.04
C LYS A 202 -28.63 6.15 -11.46
N LEU A 203 -29.02 5.90 -12.71
CA LEU A 203 -29.19 4.54 -13.25
C LEU A 203 -27.86 3.76 -13.20
N ARG A 204 -26.76 4.38 -13.64
CA ARG A 204 -25.42 3.76 -13.56
C ARG A 204 -24.99 3.48 -12.12
N ALA A 205 -25.31 4.38 -11.18
CA ALA A 205 -25.00 4.19 -9.77
C ALA A 205 -25.81 3.03 -9.16
N ILE A 206 -27.10 2.91 -9.48
CA ILE A 206 -27.94 1.79 -9.06
C ILE A 206 -27.45 0.47 -9.65
N GLU A 207 -27.04 0.46 -10.92
CA GLU A 207 -26.52 -0.74 -11.56
C GLU A 207 -25.20 -1.20 -10.91
N ARG A 208 -24.30 -0.27 -10.59
CA ARG A 208 -23.07 -0.55 -9.83
C ARG A 208 -23.39 -1.10 -8.45
N LEU A 209 -24.34 -0.50 -7.73
CA LEU A 209 -24.77 -0.99 -6.41
C LEU A 209 -25.31 -2.42 -6.52
N ARG A 210 -26.14 -2.72 -7.54
CA ARG A 210 -26.69 -4.06 -7.77
C ARG A 210 -25.60 -5.11 -8.03
N ARG A 211 -24.51 -4.76 -8.72
CA ARG A 211 -23.38 -5.68 -8.96
C ARG A 211 -22.60 -6.03 -7.69
N CYS A 212 -22.67 -5.20 -6.66
CA CYS A 212 -21.98 -5.43 -5.38
C CYS A 212 -22.80 -6.27 -4.39
N ILE A 213 -24.08 -6.51 -4.66
CA ILE A 213 -24.98 -7.22 -3.75
C ILE A 213 -25.03 -8.70 -4.18
N PRO A 214 -24.69 -9.66 -3.29
CA PRO A 214 -24.83 -11.07 -3.62
C PRO A 214 -26.30 -11.42 -3.89
N PRO A 215 -26.60 -12.31 -4.85
CA PRO A 215 -27.97 -12.73 -5.12
C PRO A 215 -28.60 -13.28 -3.85
N SER A 216 -29.76 -12.74 -3.47
CA SER A 216 -30.42 -13.18 -2.25
C SER A 216 -30.94 -14.60 -2.43
N MET A 217 -30.93 -15.42 -1.38
CA MET A 217 -31.57 -16.75 -1.42
C MET A 217 -33.07 -16.68 -1.75
N ARG A 218 -33.71 -15.51 -1.57
CA ARG A 218 -35.10 -15.26 -1.95
C ARG A 218 -35.30 -15.09 -3.46
N ASP A 219 -34.26 -14.71 -4.21
CA ASP A 219 -34.32 -14.57 -5.67
C ASP A 219 -34.18 -15.91 -6.41
N ARG A 220 -33.69 -16.96 -5.73
CA ARG A 220 -33.58 -18.32 -6.28
C ARG A 220 -34.87 -19.14 -6.18
N VAL A 221 -35.87 -18.66 -5.44
CA VAL A 221 -37.16 -19.34 -5.21
C VAL A 221 -38.29 -18.57 -5.88
N ARG A 222 -38.09 -18.19 -7.14
CA ARG A 222 -39.21 -17.88 -8.03
C ARG A 222 -39.25 -18.95 -9.14
N PRO A 223 -40.36 -19.68 -9.30
CA PRO A 223 -40.54 -20.60 -10.42
C PRO A 223 -40.55 -19.86 -11.75
#